data_AF-A0A023D1S1-F1
#
_entry.id   AF-A0A023D1S1-F1
#
_cell.length_a   1.000
_cell.length_b   1.000
_cell.length_c   1.000
_cell.angle_alpha   90.00
_cell.angle_beta   90.00
_cell.angle_gamma   90.00
#
_symmetry.space_group_name_H-M   'P 1'
#
loop_
_entity.id
_entity.type
_entity.pdbx_description
1 polymer ?
#
loop_
_entity_poly.entity_id
_entity_poly.type
_entity_poly.pdbx_seq_one_letter_code
_entity_poly.pdbx_strand_id
1 'polypeptide(L)'
;MAEARKRLAQAAAHEREADAAVTQATAAMQHEYDYALKCDDDGAVEAFGRWLPIGRKAILAARDVARQTALDRTVAQVAFMEAQAALEVVETLMAQQREEARREEERREQQRLDDLWRKGGKA
;
A
#
# COMPACT_ATOMS: atom_id res chain seq x y z
N MET A 1 7.90 4.79 -8.23
CA MET A 1 7.85 3.41 -7.71
C MET A 1 8.36 3.26 -6.28
N ALA A 2 9.62 3.60 -5.97
CA ALA A 2 10.16 3.47 -4.60
C ALA A 2 9.34 4.25 -3.55
N GLU A 3 8.93 5.48 -3.88
CA GLU A 3 8.11 6.33 -3.00
C GLU A 3 6.70 5.75 -2.76
N ALA A 4 6.02 5.24 -3.80
CA ALA A 4 4.71 4.61 -3.66
C ALA A 4 4.78 3.35 -2.79
N ARG A 5 5.82 2.53 -2.97
CA ARG A 5 6.09 1.34 -2.13
C ARG A 5 6.34 1.72 -0.68
N LYS A 6 7.11 2.78 -0.43
CA LYS A 6 7.38 3.30 0.91
C LYS A 6 6.10 3.75 1.60
N ARG A 7 5.24 4.51 0.91
CA ARG A 7 3.94 4.96 1.45
C ARG A 7 3.02 3.80 1.79
N LEU A 8 2.94 2.78 0.92
CA LEU A 8 2.16 1.58 1.20
C LEU A 8 2.68 0.83 2.43
N ALA A 9 4.00 0.70 2.58
CA ALA A 9 4.60 0.06 3.75
C ALA A 9 4.32 0.85 5.04
N GLN A 10 4.40 2.18 4.99
CA GLN A 10 4.08 3.04 6.13
C GLN A 10 2.60 2.94 6.52
N ALA A 11 1.69 2.99 5.54
CA ALA A 11 0.26 2.85 5.79
C ALA A 11 -0.09 1.49 6.42
N ALA A 12 0.56 0.41 5.95
CA ALA A 12 0.40 -0.93 6.53
C ALA A 12 0.98 -1.03 7.95
N ALA A 13 2.05 -0.28 8.27
CA ALA A 13 2.57 -0.22 9.63
C ALA A 13 1.59 0.50 10.57
N HIS A 14 1.06 1.65 10.14
CA HIS A 14 0.08 2.41 10.93
C HIS A 14 -1.23 1.63 11.16
N GLU A 15 -1.71 0.87 10.17
CA GLU A 15 -2.86 -0.01 10.34
C GLU A 15 -2.63 -1.05 11.45
N ARG A 16 -1.47 -1.71 11.45
CA ARG A 16 -1.11 -2.68 12.49
C ARG A 16 -1.01 -2.04 13.87
N GLU A 17 -0.45 -0.85 13.95
CA GLU A 17 -0.38 -0.10 15.21
C GLU A 17 -1.76 0.27 15.74
N ALA A 18 -2.68 0.68 14.85
CA ALA A 18 -4.05 1.00 15.22
C ALA A 18 -4.84 -0.25 15.67
N ASP A 19 -4.68 -1.39 14.99
CA ASP A 19 -5.29 -2.66 15.40
C ASP A 19 -4.74 -3.16 16.75
N ALA A 20 -3.44 -2.99 16.97
CA ALA A 20 -2.81 -3.27 18.26
C ALA A 20 -3.37 -2.37 19.37
N ALA A 21 -3.62 -1.08 19.09
CA ALA A 21 -4.22 -0.16 20.05
C ALA A 21 -5.66 -0.57 20.41
N VAL A 22 -6.47 -1.04 19.43
CA VAL A 22 -7.81 -1.60 19.71
C VAL A 22 -7.72 -2.83 20.61
N THR A 23 -6.78 -3.72 20.32
CA THR A 23 -6.54 -4.93 21.12
C THR A 23 -6.15 -4.56 22.55
N GLN A 24 -5.22 -3.62 22.71
CA GLN A 24 -4.77 -3.14 24.02
C GLN A 24 -5.90 -2.48 24.82
N ALA A 25 -6.69 -1.60 24.19
CA ALA A 25 -7.82 -0.94 24.84
C ALA A 25 -8.90 -1.94 25.29
N THR A 26 -9.15 -2.97 24.46
CA THR A 26 -10.08 -4.05 24.78
C THR A 26 -9.56 -4.92 25.94
N ALA A 27 -8.28 -5.27 25.92
CA ALA A 27 -7.63 -6.03 26.99
C ALA A 27 -7.63 -5.27 28.32
N ALA A 28 -7.37 -3.95 28.30
CA ALA A 28 -7.46 -3.11 29.48
C ALA A 28 -8.89 -3.10 30.05
N MET A 29 -9.91 -2.97 29.20
CA MET A 29 -11.31 -3.03 29.66
C MET A 29 -11.69 -4.38 30.25
N GLN A 30 -11.19 -5.48 29.69
CA GLN A 30 -11.39 -6.81 30.26
C GLN A 30 -10.67 -6.96 31.60
N HIS A 31 -9.45 -6.46 31.72
CA HIS A 31 -8.68 -6.47 32.96
C HIS A 31 -9.43 -5.74 34.09
N GLU A 32 -9.92 -4.53 33.83
CA GLU A 32 -10.68 -3.75 34.84
C GLU A 32 -11.99 -4.45 35.24
N TYR A 33 -12.67 -5.09 34.29
CA TYR A 33 -13.86 -5.89 34.57
C TYR A 33 -13.54 -7.09 35.47
N ASP A 34 -12.50 -7.85 35.13
CA ASP A 34 -12.08 -9.03 35.89
C ASP A 34 -11.60 -8.64 37.30
N TYR A 35 -10.95 -7.49 37.43
CA TYR A 35 -10.52 -6.95 38.71
C TYR A 35 -11.72 -6.60 39.60
N ALA A 36 -12.68 -5.84 39.08
CA ALA A 36 -13.89 -5.48 39.81
C ALA A 36 -14.68 -6.72 40.26
N LEU A 37 -14.76 -7.75 39.40
CA LEU A 37 -15.45 -9.00 39.72
C LEU A 37 -14.74 -9.81 40.82
N LYS A 38 -13.40 -9.78 40.88
CA LYS A 38 -12.60 -10.53 41.86
C LYS A 38 -12.52 -9.87 43.23
N CYS A 39 -12.67 -8.55 43.30
CA CYS A 39 -12.55 -7.82 44.55
C CYS A 39 -13.73 -8.04 45.51
N ASP A 40 -14.90 -8.48 45.01
CA ASP A 40 -16.14 -8.68 45.80
C ASP A 40 -16.44 -7.50 46.75
N ASP A 41 -16.08 -6.31 46.30
CA ASP A 41 -16.20 -5.03 47.01
C ASP A 41 -17.04 -4.09 46.15
N ASP A 42 -18.14 -3.61 46.72
CA ASP A 42 -19.06 -2.65 46.09
C ASP A 42 -18.30 -1.40 45.62
N GLY A 43 -17.24 -0.99 46.34
CA GLY A 43 -16.39 0.13 45.96
C GLY A 43 -15.67 -0.08 44.62
N ALA A 44 -15.16 -1.29 44.37
CA ALA A 44 -14.51 -1.66 43.12
C ALA A 44 -15.51 -1.72 41.95
N VAL A 45 -16.72 -2.23 42.20
CA VAL A 45 -17.80 -2.28 41.20
C VAL A 45 -18.27 -0.87 40.82
N GLU A 46 -18.46 0.02 41.79
CA GLU A 46 -18.82 1.41 41.53
C GLU A 46 -17.70 2.17 40.79
N ALA A 47 -16.44 1.95 41.17
CA ALA A 47 -15.30 2.54 40.48
C ALA A 47 -15.23 2.10 39.01
N PHE A 48 -15.42 0.80 38.74
CA PHE A 48 -15.54 0.29 37.38
C PHE A 48 -16.73 0.88 36.63
N GLY A 49 -17.90 0.99 37.28
CA GLY A 49 -19.08 1.63 36.69
C GLY A 49 -18.84 3.08 36.28
N ARG A 50 -18.10 3.85 37.09
CA ARG A 50 -17.68 5.22 36.76
C ARG A 50 -16.66 5.27 35.62
N TRP A 51 -15.76 4.29 35.54
CA TRP A 51 -14.73 4.22 34.50
C TRP A 51 -15.25 3.69 33.15
N LEU A 52 -16.25 2.80 33.15
CA LEU A 52 -16.78 2.10 31.97
C LEU A 52 -17.10 3.02 30.77
N PRO A 53 -17.74 4.20 30.94
CA PRO A 53 -17.98 5.11 29.82
C PRO A 53 -16.68 5.64 29.18
N ILE A 54 -15.62 5.83 29.98
CA ILE A 54 -14.30 6.29 29.53
C ILE A 54 -13.62 5.16 28.74
N GLY A 55 -13.61 3.94 29.28
CA GLY A 55 -13.08 2.76 28.60
C GLY A 55 -13.76 2.50 27.26
N ARG A 56 -15.10 2.58 27.21
CA ARG A 56 -15.87 2.45 25.95
C ARG A 56 -15.52 3.53 24.93
N LYS A 57 -15.38 4.79 25.36
CA LYS A 57 -14.94 5.88 24.48
C LYS A 57 -13.55 5.64 23.92
N ALA A 58 -12.61 5.14 24.74
CA ALA A 58 -11.27 4.81 24.29
C ALA A 58 -11.26 3.71 23.23
N ILE A 59 -12.05 2.64 23.40
CA ILE A 59 -12.19 1.57 22.40
C ILE A 59 -12.80 2.09 21.10
N LEU A 60 -13.85 2.93 21.19
CA LEU A 60 -14.47 3.53 20.01
C LEU A 60 -13.48 4.42 19.24
N ALA A 61 -12.74 5.28 19.96
CA ALA A 61 -11.72 6.12 19.35
C ALA A 61 -10.62 5.29 18.66
N ALA A 62 -10.13 4.22 19.32
CA ALA A 62 -9.15 3.32 18.72
C ALA A 62 -9.70 2.63 17.45
N ARG A 63 -10.97 2.23 17.45
CA ARG A 63 -11.62 1.62 16.28
C ARG A 63 -11.81 2.59 15.13
N ASP A 64 -12.12 3.85 15.42
CA ASP A 64 -12.24 4.87 14.38
C ASP A 64 -10.87 5.18 13.75
N VAL A 65 -9.80 5.21 14.55
CA VAL A 65 -8.42 5.30 14.04
C VAL A 65 -8.09 4.08 13.17
N ALA A 66 -8.38 2.86 13.63
CA ALA A 66 -8.14 1.64 12.85
C ALA A 66 -8.87 1.65 11.51
N ARG A 67 -10.14 2.10 11.50
CA ARG A 67 -10.91 2.26 10.26
C ARG A 67 -10.26 3.28 9.32
N GLN A 68 -9.80 4.41 9.86
CA GLN A 68 -9.14 5.43 9.05
C GLN A 68 -7.82 4.90 8.45
N THR A 69 -6.98 4.24 9.24
CA THR A 69 -5.71 3.67 8.76
C THR A 69 -5.91 2.57 7.72
N ALA A 70 -6.99 1.79 7.82
CA ALA A 70 -7.34 0.79 6.81
C ALA A 70 -7.76 1.44 5.47
N LEU A 71 -8.46 2.58 5.52
CA LEU A 71 -8.77 3.38 4.33
C LEU A 71 -7.50 3.96 3.72
N ASP A 72 -6.62 4.53 4.54
CA ASP A 72 -5.34 5.11 4.09
C ASP A 72 -4.46 4.05 3.41
N ARG A 73 -4.41 2.82 3.96
CA ARG A 73 -3.73 1.69 3.33
C ARG A 73 -4.33 1.35 1.97
N THR A 74 -5.65 1.34 1.86
CA THR A 74 -6.34 1.06 0.60
C THR A 74 -6.01 2.12 -0.45
N VAL A 75 -6.02 3.40 -0.08
CA VAL A 75 -5.61 4.49 -0.97
C VAL A 75 -4.16 4.34 -1.41
N ALA A 76 -3.24 4.04 -0.48
CA ALA A 76 -1.84 3.82 -0.80
C ALA A 76 -1.63 2.60 -1.71
N GLN A 77 -2.45 1.55 -1.56
CA GLN A 77 -2.41 0.36 -2.41
C GLN A 77 -2.84 0.68 -3.85
N VAL A 78 -3.93 1.44 -4.02
CA VAL A 78 -4.39 1.89 -5.35
C VAL A 78 -3.31 2.72 -6.03
N ALA A 79 -2.75 3.71 -5.33
CA ALA A 79 -1.69 4.56 -5.88
C ALA A 79 -0.43 3.75 -6.27
N PHE A 80 -0.10 2.68 -5.53
CA PHE A 80 0.99 1.79 -5.89
C PHE A 80 0.69 1.00 -7.16
N MET A 81 -0.53 0.47 -7.31
CA MET A 81 -0.95 -0.26 -8.51
C MET A 81 -0.96 0.65 -9.75
N GLU A 82 -1.44 1.88 -9.61
CA GLU A 82 -1.41 2.87 -10.70
C GLU A 82 0.04 3.19 -11.12
N ALA A 83 0.94 3.37 -10.16
CA ALA A 83 2.35 3.59 -10.44
C ALA A 83 3.01 2.39 -11.14
N GLN A 84 2.61 1.16 -10.80
CA GLN A 84 3.06 -0.05 -11.49
C GLN A 84 2.58 -0.08 -12.94
N ALA A 85 1.29 0.14 -13.17
CA ALA A 85 0.71 0.14 -14.50
C ALA A 85 1.34 1.24 -15.38
N ALA A 86 1.55 2.44 -14.84
CA ALA A 86 2.22 3.52 -15.55
C ALA A 86 3.66 3.16 -15.94
N LEU A 87 4.40 2.50 -15.05
CA LEU A 87 5.76 2.04 -15.36
C LEU A 87 5.74 1.00 -16.50
N GLU A 88 4.86 0.01 -16.43
CA GLU A 88 4.74 -1.05 -17.45
C GLU A 88 4.41 -0.48 -18.83
N VAL A 89 3.51 0.51 -18.89
CA VAL A 89 3.18 1.23 -20.13
C VAL A 89 4.42 1.93 -20.70
N VAL A 90 5.16 2.65 -19.87
CA VAL A 90 6.39 3.36 -20.30
C VAL A 90 7.45 2.38 -20.78
N GLU A 91 7.67 1.28 -20.05
CA GLU A 91 8.63 0.23 -20.45
C GLU A 91 8.25 -0.40 -21.79
N THR A 92 6.96 -0.67 -22.00
CA THR A 92 6.44 -1.21 -23.26
C THR A 92 6.65 -0.23 -24.42
N LEU A 93 6.34 1.05 -24.22
CA LEU A 93 6.56 2.09 -25.23
C LEU A 93 8.04 2.25 -25.59
N MET A 94 8.92 2.21 -24.58
CA MET A 94 10.37 2.26 -24.82
C MET A 94 10.88 1.03 -25.58
N ALA A 95 10.35 -0.16 -25.28
CA ALA A 95 10.68 -1.38 -26.01
C ALA A 95 10.23 -1.30 -27.49
N GLN A 96 9.02 -0.80 -27.74
CA GLN A 96 8.50 -0.58 -29.10
C GLN A 96 9.37 0.39 -29.89
N GLN A 97 9.74 1.54 -29.29
CA GLN A 97 10.60 2.52 -29.96
C GLN A 97 11.99 1.95 -30.30
N ARG A 98 12.58 1.14 -29.41
CA ARG A 98 13.86 0.47 -29.68
C ARG A 98 13.76 -0.52 -30.83
N GLU A 99 12.68 -1.29 -30.88
CA GLU A 99 12.43 -2.25 -31.96
C GLU A 99 12.17 -1.54 -33.30
N GLU A 100 11.41 -0.44 -33.30
CA GLU A 100 11.19 0.39 -34.49
C GLU A 100 12.50 0.99 -35.01
N ALA A 101 13.34 1.52 -34.11
CA ALA A 101 14.66 2.04 -34.46
C ALA A 101 15.54 0.95 -35.08
N ARG A 102 15.55 -0.26 -34.50
CA ARG A 102 16.30 -1.41 -35.06
C ARG A 102 15.81 -1.76 -36.45
N ARG A 103 14.48 -1.85 -36.65
CA ARG A 103 13.88 -2.16 -37.96
C ARG A 103 14.15 -1.07 -39.00
N GLU A 104 14.29 0.18 -38.59
CA GLU A 104 14.64 1.26 -39.51
C GLU A 104 16.11 1.21 -39.90
N GLU A 105 17.00 0.86 -38.98
CA GLU A 105 18.42 0.62 -39.26
C GLU A 105 18.61 -0.56 -40.22
N GLU A 106 17.95 -1.69 -39.95
CA GLU A 106 17.92 -2.87 -40.83
C GLU A 106 17.43 -2.51 -42.24
N ARG A 107 16.34 -1.74 -42.36
CA ARG A 107 15.81 -1.26 -43.65
C ARG A 107 16.82 -0.37 -44.39
N ARG A 108 17.49 0.54 -43.68
CA ARG A 108 18.52 1.42 -44.28
C ARG A 108 19.73 0.62 -44.76
N GLU A 109 20.15 -0.38 -44.00
CA GLU A 109 21.25 -1.27 -44.40
C GLU A 109 20.88 -2.09 -45.64
N GLN A 110 19.68 -2.66 -45.66
CA GLN A 110 19.19 -3.42 -46.81
C GLN A 110 19.10 -2.57 -48.08
N GLN A 111 18.60 -1.33 -47.98
CA GLN A 111 18.61 -0.37 -49.09
C GLN A 111 20.02 -0.08 -49.62
N ARG A 112 21.02 0.07 -48.74
CA ARG A 112 22.41 0.27 -49.16
C ARG A 112 22.96 -0.95 -49.89
N LEU A 113 22.66 -2.16 -49.42
CA LEU A 113 23.07 -3.40 -50.08
C LEU A 113 22.42 -3.53 -51.46
N ASP A 114 21.12 -3.30 -51.58
CA ASP A 114 20.40 -3.33 -52.85
C ASP A 114 20.97 -2.33 -53.87
N ASP A 115 21.30 -1.12 -53.43
CA ASP A 115 21.93 -0.09 -54.26
C ASP A 115 23.32 -0.50 -54.75
N LEU A 116 24.12 -1.16 -53.90
CA LEU A 116 25.43 -1.69 -54.27
C LEU A 116 25.31 -2.82 -55.30
N TRP A 117 24.36 -3.74 -55.12
CA TRP A 117 24.10 -4.82 -56.07
C TRP A 117 23.63 -4.28 -57.44
N ARG A 118 22.73 -3.28 -57.45
CA ARG A 118 22.27 -2.64 -58.70
C ARG A 118 23.39 -1.91 -59.44
N LYS A 119 24.37 -1.34 -58.73
CA LYS A 119 25.52 -0.66 -59.34
C LYS A 119 26.61 -1.63 -59.78
N GLY A 120 26.81 -2.75 -59.07
CA GLY A 120 27.79 -3.79 -59.41
C GLY A 120 27.38 -4.70 -60.57
N GLY A 121 26.07 -4.88 -60.83
CA GLY A 121 25.57 -5.69 -61.95
C GLY A 121 25.54 -5.01 -63.33
N LYS A 122 26.13 -3.81 -63.46
CA LYS A 122 26.24 -3.06 -64.74
C LYS A 122 27.67 -3.05 -65.32
N ALA A 123 28.54 -3.93 -64.85
CA ALA A 123 29.84 -4.23 -65.49
C ALA A 123 29.71 -5.47 -66.36
#